data_AF-A0A494Y7S1-F1
#
_entry.id   AF-A0A494Y7S1-F1
#
_cell.length_a   1.000
_cell.length_b   1.000
_cell.length_c   1.000
_cell.angle_alpha   90.00
_cell.angle_beta   90.00
_cell.angle_gamma   90.00
#
_symmetry.space_group_name_H-M   'P 1'
#
loop_
_entity.id
_entity.type
_entity.pdbx_description
1 polymer ?
#
loop_
_entity_poly.entity_id
_entity_poly.type
_entity_poly.pdbx_seq_one_letter_code
_entity_poly.pdbx_strand_id
1 'polypeptide(L)'
;MNANKNGTRTEWVDPDDAPELTDAFFEHADEYVGRTLVRRGRPAGTHKTLTTIRFDDDVLSAFRATGKGWQTRMNDALKDWLKTHSPEAVPST
;
A
#
# COMPACT_ATOMS: atom_id res chain seq x y z
N MET A 1 -5.64 -9.82 58.93
CA MET A 1 -6.87 -9.21 58.38
C MET A 1 -7.18 -9.94 57.07
N ASN A 2 -8.46 -10.21 56.87
CA ASN A 2 -9.05 -11.13 55.90
C ASN A 2 -9.20 -10.51 54.50
N ALA A 3 -9.26 -11.35 53.46
CA ALA A 3 -9.97 -11.00 52.23
C ALA A 3 -10.79 -12.21 51.81
N ASN A 4 -12.11 -12.03 51.76
CA ASN A 4 -13.07 -13.05 51.36
C ASN A 4 -12.98 -13.29 49.84
N LYS A 5 -13.12 -14.56 49.47
CA LYS A 5 -13.67 -14.96 48.18
C LYS A 5 -15.15 -15.21 48.49
N ASN A 6 -16.13 -14.82 47.67
CA ASN A 6 -16.72 -15.67 46.65
C ASN A 6 -17.84 -14.85 45.97
N GLY A 7 -17.61 -14.32 44.77
CA GLY A 7 -18.71 -13.86 43.90
C GLY A 7 -19.26 -15.07 43.16
N THR A 8 -20.51 -15.44 43.41
CA THR A 8 -21.24 -16.48 42.70
C THR A 8 -21.25 -16.20 41.20
N ARG A 9 -20.68 -17.09 40.38
CA ARG A 9 -20.73 -16.98 38.92
C ARG A 9 -22.03 -17.59 38.43
N THR A 10 -23.00 -16.74 38.09
CA THR A 10 -24.24 -17.12 37.43
C THR A 10 -23.91 -17.63 36.02
N GLU A 11 -24.09 -18.92 35.78
CA GLU A 11 -24.06 -19.50 34.42
C GLU A 11 -25.48 -19.43 33.84
N TRP A 12 -25.77 -18.33 33.15
CA TRP A 12 -26.88 -18.28 32.20
C TRP A 12 -26.28 -17.96 30.83
N VAL A 13 -26.41 -18.89 29.89
CA VAL A 13 -25.93 -18.76 28.51
C VAL A 13 -27.13 -18.42 27.64
N ASP A 14 -27.05 -17.30 26.93
CA ASP A 14 -28.11 -16.82 26.04
C ASP A 14 -28.19 -17.73 24.79
N PRO A 15 -29.36 -18.28 24.43
CA PRO A 15 -29.51 -19.09 23.22
C PRO A 15 -29.28 -18.33 21.91
N ASP A 16 -29.17 -16.99 21.94
CA ASP A 16 -28.75 -16.14 20.82
C ASP A 16 -27.27 -15.69 20.92
N ASP A 17 -26.51 -16.25 21.86
CA ASP A 17 -25.07 -15.95 22.00
C ASP A 17 -24.33 -16.47 20.76
N ALA A 18 -23.87 -15.52 19.94
CA ALA A 18 -23.19 -15.81 18.70
C ALA A 18 -21.90 -16.60 18.99
N PRO A 19 -21.55 -17.60 18.16
CA PRO A 19 -20.32 -18.36 18.38
C PRO A 19 -19.11 -17.44 18.42
N GLU A 20 -18.16 -17.73 19.30
CA GLU A 20 -16.90 -17.02 19.39
C GLU A 20 -16.25 -16.91 18.01
N LEU A 21 -15.90 -15.69 17.61
CA LEU A 21 -15.19 -15.38 16.37
C LEU A 21 -13.75 -15.89 16.46
N THR A 22 -13.58 -17.20 16.38
CA THR A 22 -12.28 -17.87 16.44
C THR A 22 -11.43 -17.54 15.22
N ASP A 23 -10.11 -17.70 15.33
CA ASP A 23 -9.20 -17.44 14.20
C ASP A 23 -9.57 -18.24 12.93
N ALA A 24 -10.14 -19.43 13.09
CA ALA A 24 -10.66 -20.25 11.99
C ALA A 24 -11.85 -19.60 11.25
N PHE A 25 -12.64 -18.76 11.92
CA PHE A 25 -13.71 -17.98 11.27
C PHE A 25 -13.12 -16.91 10.36
N PHE A 26 -12.08 -16.21 10.81
CA PHE A 26 -11.39 -15.19 10.00
C PHE A 26 -10.57 -15.80 8.86
N GLU A 27 -10.06 -17.03 9.02
CA GLU A 27 -9.30 -17.75 8.00
C GLU A 27 -10.15 -18.07 6.75
N HIS A 28 -11.46 -18.27 6.92
CA HIS A 28 -12.39 -18.60 5.84
C HIS A 28 -13.32 -17.46 5.42
N ALA A 29 -13.14 -16.26 6.00
CA ALA A 29 -14.00 -15.11 5.73
C ALA A 29 -13.63 -14.42 4.40
N ASP A 30 -14.02 -15.02 3.27
CA ASP A 30 -14.00 -14.36 1.96
C ASP A 30 -15.21 -13.41 1.81
N GLU A 31 -14.94 -12.12 1.59
CA GLU A 31 -15.98 -11.11 1.33
C GLU A 31 -16.40 -11.17 -0.15
N TYR A 32 -17.63 -11.61 -0.41
CA TYR A 32 -18.21 -11.67 -1.75
C TYR A 32 -19.20 -10.52 -1.96
N VAL A 33 -19.04 -9.77 -3.06
CA VAL A 33 -20.08 -8.86 -3.57
C VAL A 33 -20.68 -9.53 -4.80
N GLY A 34 -21.87 -10.13 -4.65
CA GLY A 34 -22.49 -10.95 -5.69
C GLY A 34 -21.74 -12.28 -5.89
N ARG A 35 -21.33 -12.58 -7.14
CA ARG A 35 -20.52 -13.78 -7.49
C ARG A 35 -19.02 -13.51 -7.57
N THR A 36 -18.59 -12.31 -7.19
CA THR A 36 -17.19 -11.87 -7.35
C THR A 36 -16.51 -11.82 -6.00
N LEU A 37 -15.42 -12.58 -5.85
CA LEU A 37 -14.56 -12.54 -4.67
C LEU A 37 -13.84 -11.20 -4.62
N VAL A 38 -14.12 -10.39 -3.60
CA VAL A 38 -13.42 -9.12 -3.39
C VAL A 38 -12.08 -9.44 -2.75
N ARG A 39 -11.02 -9.51 -3.58
CA ARG A 39 -9.65 -9.57 -3.06
C ARG A 39 -9.38 -8.31 -2.22
N ARG A 40 -9.50 -8.42 -0.90
CA ARG A 40 -9.01 -7.40 0.04
C ARG A 40 -7.49 -7.40 -0.01
N GLY A 41 -6.95 -6.45 -0.76
CA GLY A 41 -5.51 -6.23 -0.86
C GLY A 41 -5.22 -4.80 -1.29
N ARG A 42 -4.18 -4.20 -0.69
CA ARG A 42 -3.60 -2.89 -1.07
C ARG A 42 -3.50 -2.80 -2.60
N PRO A 43 -3.88 -1.68 -3.24
CA PRO A 43 -3.73 -1.51 -4.68
C PRO A 43 -2.31 -1.93 -5.10
N ALA A 44 -2.24 -2.70 -6.18
CA ALA A 44 -0.99 -3.27 -6.71
C ALA A 44 0.12 -2.21 -6.65
N GLY A 45 1.24 -2.60 -6.01
CA GLY A 45 2.27 -1.70 -5.55
C GLY A 45 2.70 -0.66 -6.58
N THR A 46 2.99 0.54 -6.11
CA THR A 46 3.59 1.58 -6.95
C THR A 46 4.89 1.02 -7.55
N HIS A 47 5.00 0.93 -8.88
CA HIS A 47 6.22 0.48 -9.57
C HIS A 47 7.30 1.57 -9.61
N LYS A 48 7.24 2.55 -8.71
CA LYS A 48 8.20 3.65 -8.62
C LYS A 48 9.17 3.33 -7.50
N THR A 49 10.42 3.11 -7.86
CA THR A 49 11.50 3.00 -6.89
C THR A 49 11.97 4.40 -6.51
N LEU A 50 11.99 4.71 -5.21
CA LEU A 50 12.64 5.93 -4.74
C LEU A 50 14.15 5.75 -4.83
N THR A 51 14.81 6.60 -5.60
CA THR A 51 16.26 6.57 -5.76
C THR A 51 16.82 7.97 -5.64
N THR A 52 17.94 8.11 -4.94
CA THR A 52 18.68 9.37 -4.81
C THR A 52 19.71 9.46 -5.92
N ILE A 53 19.41 10.24 -6.95
CA ILE A 53 20.32 10.56 -8.06
C ILE A 53 20.57 12.06 -8.11
N ARG A 54 21.75 12.46 -8.60
CA ARG A 54 22.08 13.87 -8.84
C ARG A 54 21.76 14.22 -10.28
N PHE A 55 21.22 15.42 -10.47
CA PHE A 55 20.96 16.02 -11.77
C PHE A 55 21.68 17.37 -11.81
N ASP A 56 21.99 17.84 -13.02
CA ASP A 56 22.50 19.19 -13.22
C ASP A 56 21.45 20.23 -12.80
N ASP A 57 21.92 21.38 -12.31
CA ASP A 57 21.07 22.42 -11.71
C ASP A 57 20.16 23.10 -12.76
N ASP A 58 20.65 23.27 -13.97
CA ASP A 58 19.91 23.82 -15.10
C ASP A 58 18.71 22.94 -15.49
N VAL A 59 18.91 21.62 -15.55
CA VAL A 59 17.85 20.64 -15.81
C VAL A 59 16.80 20.68 -14.70
N LEU A 60 17.23 20.65 -13.44
CA LEU A 60 16.29 20.72 -12.31
C LEU A 60 15.53 22.05 -12.28
N SER A 61 16.19 23.16 -12.54
CA SER A 61 15.58 24.49 -12.58
C SER A 61 14.50 24.58 -13.66
N ALA A 62 14.80 24.10 -14.88
CA ALA A 62 13.85 24.06 -15.99
C ALA A 62 12.59 23.24 -15.66
N PHE A 63 12.75 22.05 -15.07
CA PHE A 63 11.59 21.25 -14.67
C PHE A 63 10.85 21.89 -13.49
N ARG A 64 11.52 22.39 -12.46
CA ARG A 64 10.88 23.03 -11.30
C ARG A 64 10.06 24.26 -11.70
N ALA A 65 10.52 25.03 -12.68
CA ALA A 65 9.79 26.19 -13.22
C ALA A 65 8.41 25.81 -13.78
N THR A 66 8.21 24.55 -14.20
CA THR A 66 6.90 24.06 -14.65
C THR A 66 5.85 23.94 -13.53
N GLY A 67 6.25 24.10 -12.27
CA GLY A 67 5.36 24.12 -11.11
C GLY A 67 4.96 22.72 -10.59
N LYS A 68 3.76 22.61 -10.02
CA LYS A 68 3.27 21.36 -9.39
C LYS A 68 3.33 20.20 -10.38
N GLY A 69 3.85 19.05 -9.92
CA GLY A 69 3.98 17.85 -10.74
C GLY A 69 5.24 17.79 -11.62
N TRP A 70 6.19 18.71 -11.46
CA TRP A 70 7.43 18.73 -12.24
C TRP A 70 8.21 17.41 -12.22
N GLN A 71 8.23 16.69 -11.09
CA GLN A 71 8.86 15.37 -11.00
C GLN A 71 8.19 14.32 -11.89
N THR A 72 6.86 14.38 -12.02
CA THR A 72 6.12 13.47 -12.90
C THR A 72 6.42 13.81 -14.37
N ARG A 73 6.43 15.10 -14.72
CA ARG A 73 6.83 15.55 -16.07
C ARG A 73 8.26 15.14 -16.42
N MET A 74 9.20 15.28 -15.49
CA MET A 74 10.58 14.84 -15.66
C MET A 74 10.66 13.33 -15.91
N ASN A 75 9.94 12.53 -15.12
CA ASN A 75 9.87 11.09 -15.32
C ASN A 75 9.26 10.72 -16.69
N ASP A 76 8.21 11.41 -17.13
CA ASP A 76 7.57 11.14 -18.42
C ASP A 76 8.47 11.55 -19.60
N ALA A 77 9.24 12.64 -19.46
CA ALA A 77 10.26 13.02 -20.43
C ALA A 77 11.36 11.95 -20.55
N LEU A 78 11.85 11.41 -19.42
CA LEU A 78 12.82 10.31 -19.42
C LEU A 78 12.27 9.05 -20.09
N LYS A 79 11.01 8.71 -19.84
CA LYS A 79 10.34 7.59 -20.53
C LYS A 79 10.24 7.81 -22.03
N ASP A 80 9.92 9.02 -22.46
CA ASP A 80 9.80 9.34 -23.88
C ASP A 80 11.15 9.30 -24.59
N TRP A 81 12.20 9.82 -23.95
CA TRP A 81 13.57 9.72 -24.43
C TRP A 81 13.99 8.26 -24.63
N LEU A 82 13.66 7.36 -23.68
CA LEU A 82 13.96 5.92 -23.78
C LEU A 82 13.24 5.19 -24.93
N LYS A 83 12.15 5.73 -25.49
CA LYS A 83 11.50 5.12 -26.67
C LYS A 83 12.33 5.33 -27.94
N THR A 84 13.14 6.38 -27.97
CA THR A 84 13.86 6.84 -29.16
C THR A 84 15.37 6.68 -29.01
N HIS A 85 15.87 6.53 -27.78
CA HIS A 85 17.28 6.45 -27.45
C HIS A 85 17.56 5.27 -26.52
N SER A 86 18.63 4.56 -26.80
CA SER A 86 19.18 3.56 -25.89
C SER A 86 20.27 4.19 -25.02
N PRO A 87 20.26 3.97 -23.68
CA PRO A 87 21.25 4.56 -22.78
C PRO A 87 22.68 4.08 -23.05
N GLU A 88 22.86 2.94 -23.72
CA GLU A 88 24.18 2.43 -24.15
C GLU A 88 24.82 3.27 -25.27
N ALA A 89 24.03 4.05 -26.00
CA ALA A 89 24.52 4.86 -27.12
C ALA A 89 25.13 6.20 -26.67
N VAL A 90 25.04 6.53 -25.37
CA VAL A 90 25.68 7.73 -24.83
C VAL A 90 27.10 7.34 -24.39
N PRO A 91 28.16 7.81 -25.05
CA PRO A 91 29.52 7.50 -24.61
C PRO A 91 29.71 8.12 -23.23
N SER A 92 29.95 7.26 -22.23
CA SER A 92 30.49 7.68 -20.94
C SER A 92 31.82 8.39 -21.22
N THR A 93 31.80 9.72 -21.09
CA THR A 93 33.01 10.55 -21.18
C THR A 93 33.78 10.48 -19.86
#